data_AF-A0A4S2C2T6-F1
#
_entry.id   AF-A0A4S2C2T6-F1
#
_cell.length_a   1.000
_cell.length_b   1.000
_cell.length_c   1.000
_cell.angle_alpha   90.00
_cell.angle_beta   90.00
_cell.angle_gamma   90.00
#
_symmetry.space_group_name_H-M   'P 1'
#
loop_
_entity.id
_entity.type
_entity.pdbx_description
1 polymer ?
#
loop_
_entity_poly.entity_id
_entity_poly.type
_entity_poly.pdbx_seq_one_letter_code
_entity_poly.pdbx_strand_id
1 'polypeptide(L)'
;KDNPFGKKGFKLHMVSAWAVSNGISMGQVKVDDKSNEITAIPSLIKSLDLQDCIVTIDAIACQTDIAEVIIENNADYILALKANQKNRLMDVERWLDEMDGVDID
;
A
#
# COMPACT_ATOMS: atom_id res chain seq x y z
N LYS A 1 5.16 38.04 -6.19
CA LYS A 1 4.63 38.02 -4.81
C LYS A 1 4.19 36.60 -4.53
N ASP A 2 5.01 35.82 -3.83
CA ASP A 2 4.64 34.47 -3.42
C ASP A 2 3.49 34.58 -2.42
N ASN A 3 2.40 33.85 -2.69
CA ASN A 3 1.25 33.81 -1.82
C ASN A 3 1.54 32.82 -0.67
N PRO A 4 1.67 33.28 0.59
CA PRO A 4 1.92 32.39 1.73
C PRO A 4 0.76 31.44 2.00
N PHE A 5 -0.43 31.69 1.42
CA PHE A 5 -1.63 30.88 1.56
C PHE A 5 -1.82 29.84 0.45
N GLY A 6 -0.84 29.67 -0.46
CA GLY A 6 -0.91 28.71 -1.56
C GLY A 6 -1.87 29.11 -2.68
N LYS A 7 -1.94 28.32 -3.77
CA LYS A 7 -2.89 28.57 -4.86
C LYS A 7 -4.31 28.16 -4.43
N LYS A 8 -5.30 29.00 -4.74
CA LYS A 8 -6.72 28.68 -4.52
C LYS A 8 -7.08 27.39 -5.27
N GLY A 9 -7.60 26.38 -4.57
CA GLY A 9 -7.90 25.05 -5.12
C GLY A 9 -6.76 24.03 -5.06
N PHE A 10 -5.65 24.35 -4.39
CA PHE A 10 -4.58 23.39 -4.13
C PHE A 10 -5.07 22.23 -3.23
N LYS A 11 -4.84 20.99 -3.67
CA LYS A 11 -5.10 19.78 -2.90
C LYS A 11 -3.77 19.14 -2.55
N LEU A 12 -3.49 18.98 -1.27
CA LEU A 12 -2.31 18.27 -0.80
C LEU A 12 -2.69 16.81 -0.58
N HIS A 13 -2.21 15.93 -1.46
CA HIS A 13 -2.32 14.49 -1.31
C HIS A 13 -1.01 13.96 -0.73
N MET A 14 -1.11 13.16 0.33
CA MET A 14 0.04 12.63 1.07
C MET A 14 -0.17 11.13 1.28
N VAL A 15 0.91 10.37 1.15
CA VAL A 15 1.00 8.99 1.62
C VAL A 15 1.90 9.00 2.85
N SER A 16 1.46 8.37 3.95
CA SER A 16 2.22 8.28 5.20
C SER A 16 2.35 6.83 5.63
N ALA A 17 3.52 6.47 6.17
CA ALA A 17 3.78 5.18 6.77
C ALA A 17 3.66 5.29 8.28
N TRP A 18 2.74 4.52 8.86
CA TRP A 18 2.42 4.57 10.29
C TRP A 18 2.95 3.33 11.01
N ALA A 19 3.82 3.54 11.99
CA ALA A 19 4.29 2.48 12.88
C ALA A 19 3.28 2.27 14.02
N VAL A 20 2.43 1.25 13.88
CA VAL A 20 1.32 0.97 14.80
C VAL A 20 1.80 0.83 16.25
N SER A 21 2.85 0.03 16.49
CA SER A 21 3.38 -0.25 17.84
C SER A 21 3.93 0.99 18.53
N ASN A 22 4.44 1.96 17.76
CA ASN A 22 5.07 3.16 18.28
C ASN A 22 4.11 4.36 18.29
N GLY A 23 3.00 4.29 17.56
CA GLY A 23 2.04 5.39 17.43
C GLY A 23 2.63 6.62 16.72
N ILE A 24 3.52 6.43 15.76
CA ILE A 24 4.19 7.52 15.02
C ILE A 24 4.15 7.31 13.51
N SER A 25 4.19 8.43 12.77
CA SER A 25 4.46 8.40 11.33
C SER A 25 5.96 8.33 11.10
N MET A 26 6.43 7.24 10.49
CA MET A 26 7.85 6.99 10.20
C MET A 26 8.34 7.76 8.98
N GLY A 27 7.42 8.09 8.06
CA GLY A 27 7.74 8.80 6.83
C GLY A 27 6.48 9.20 6.09
N GLN A 28 6.61 10.22 5.25
CA GLN A 28 5.52 10.69 4.40
C GLN A 28 6.07 11.25 3.09
N VAL A 29 5.32 11.05 2.02
CA VAL A 29 5.64 11.58 0.70
C VAL A 29 4.43 12.33 0.15
N LYS A 30 4.70 13.50 -0.45
CA LYS A 30 3.69 14.22 -1.21
C LYS A 30 3.43 13.48 -2.52
N VAL A 31 2.17 13.27 -2.86
CA VAL A 31 1.77 12.80 -4.19
C VAL A 31 1.88 13.96 -5.17
N ASP A 32 2.61 13.76 -6.27
CA ASP A 32 2.78 14.78 -7.30
C ASP A 32 1.46 15.17 -7.97
N ASP A 33 1.36 16.43 -8.39
CA ASP A 33 0.11 17.04 -8.88
C ASP A 33 -0.50 16.34 -10.12
N LYS A 34 0.28 15.53 -10.84
CA LYS A 34 -0.15 14.74 -12.01
C LYS A 34 -0.10 13.22 -11.77
N SER A 35 0.16 12.79 -10.54
CA SER A 35 0.31 11.39 -10.17
C SER A 35 -0.75 10.94 -9.17
N ASN A 36 -0.64 9.70 -8.71
CA ASN A 36 -1.53 9.08 -7.72
C ASN A 36 -0.73 8.40 -6.60
N GLU A 37 -1.43 8.00 -5.55
CA GLU A 37 -0.89 7.33 -4.36
C GLU A 37 -0.13 6.05 -4.73
N ILE A 38 -0.60 5.32 -5.76
CA ILE A 38 0.00 4.06 -6.23
C ILE A 38 1.47 4.26 -6.60
N THR A 39 1.80 5.35 -7.30
CA THR A 39 3.20 5.64 -7.67
C THR A 39 4.05 6.15 -6.51
N ALA A 40 3.42 6.74 -5.49
CA ALA A 40 4.11 7.33 -4.35
C ALA A 40 4.50 6.27 -3.29
N ILE A 41 3.67 5.23 -3.14
CA ILE A 41 3.87 4.14 -2.17
C ILE A 41 5.23 3.44 -2.35
N PRO A 42 5.64 2.97 -3.54
CA PRO A 42 6.94 2.33 -3.73
C PRO A 42 8.12 3.21 -3.29
N SER A 43 8.05 4.52 -3.58
CA SER A 43 9.09 5.47 -3.19
C SER A 43 9.21 5.60 -1.68
N LEU A 44 8.08 5.61 -0.98
CA LEU A 44 8.05 5.66 0.48
C LEU A 44 8.60 4.36 1.11
N ILE A 45 8.19 3.19 0.60
CA ILE A 45 8.65 1.88 1.09
C ILE A 45 10.18 1.77 0.96
N LYS A 46 10.74 2.12 -0.21
CA LYS A 46 12.19 2.09 -0.47
C LYS A 46 13.01 3.06 0.39
N SER A 47 12.36 4.03 1.02
CA SER A 47 13.01 5.02 1.88
C SER A 47 13.00 4.63 3.36
N LEU A 48 12.31 3.55 3.72
CA LEU A 48 12.13 3.10 5.09
C LEU A 48 12.88 1.78 5.31
N ASP A 49 13.45 1.62 6.50
CA ASP A 49 13.91 0.32 6.96
C ASP A 49 12.71 -0.47 7.48
N LEU A 50 12.29 -1.46 6.69
CA LEU A 50 11.09 -2.27 6.94
C LEU A 50 11.43 -3.76 7.10
N GLN A 51 12.71 -4.09 7.26
CA GLN A 51 13.12 -5.48 7.43
C GLN A 51 12.33 -6.14 8.58
N ASP A 52 11.84 -7.35 8.33
CA ASP A 52 11.06 -8.17 9.27
C ASP A 52 9.77 -7.47 9.77
N CYS A 53 9.25 -6.49 9.03
CA CYS A 53 7.97 -5.83 9.31
C CYS A 53 6.84 -6.37 8.41
N ILE A 54 5.60 -6.29 8.92
CA ILE A 54 4.39 -6.53 8.11
C ILE A 54 3.83 -5.18 7.64
N VAL A 55 3.81 -4.98 6.33
CA VAL A 55 3.25 -3.78 5.69
C VAL A 55 1.79 -4.04 5.34
N THR A 56 0.88 -3.26 5.93
CA THR A 56 -0.55 -3.29 5.59
C THR A 56 -0.91 -2.08 4.74
N ILE A 57 -1.55 -2.28 3.59
CA ILE A 57 -2.00 -1.18 2.72
C ILE A 57 -3.44 -1.45 2.25
N ASP A 58 -4.17 -0.37 2.01
CA ASP A 58 -5.53 -0.45 1.50
C ASP A 58 -5.63 -1.10 0.11
N ALA A 59 -6.88 -1.31 -0.32
CA ALA A 59 -7.15 -2.06 -1.53
C ALA A 59 -6.81 -1.36 -2.85
N ILE A 60 -6.52 -0.06 -2.84
CA ILE A 60 -6.05 0.67 -4.03
C ILE A 60 -4.60 0.26 -4.35
N ALA A 61 -3.83 -0.08 -3.32
CA ALA A 61 -2.44 -0.51 -3.42
C ALA A 61 -2.26 -2.03 -3.65
N CYS A 62 -3.35 -2.79 -3.83
CA CYS A 62 -3.29 -4.22 -4.12
C CYS A 62 -2.81 -4.49 -5.55
N GLN A 63 -1.51 -4.28 -5.76
CA GLN A 63 -0.82 -4.37 -7.04
C GLN A 63 0.49 -5.15 -6.86
N THR A 64 0.85 -5.91 -7.89
CA THR A 64 1.99 -6.83 -7.83
C THR A 64 3.32 -6.10 -7.71
N ASP A 65 3.46 -4.94 -8.35
CA ASP A 65 4.64 -4.08 -8.26
C ASP A 65 4.89 -3.55 -6.84
N ILE A 66 3.84 -3.20 -6.11
CA ILE A 66 3.93 -2.78 -4.71
C ILE A 66 4.35 -3.98 -3.84
N ALA A 67 3.76 -5.15 -4.05
CA ALA A 67 4.13 -6.36 -3.33
C ALA A 67 5.60 -6.75 -3.56
N GLU A 68 6.07 -6.68 -4.81
CA GLU A 68 7.48 -6.91 -5.18
C GLU A 68 8.41 -5.97 -4.43
N VAL A 69 8.10 -4.68 -4.37
CA VAL A 69 8.93 -3.70 -3.65
C VAL A 69 8.96 -3.98 -2.15
N ILE A 70 7.88 -4.47 -1.55
CA ILE A 70 7.87 -4.86 -0.13
C ILE A 70 8.81 -6.06 0.09
N ILE A 71 8.71 -7.10 -0.76
CA ILE A 71 9.56 -8.29 -0.69
C ILE A 71 11.05 -7.92 -0.89
N GLU A 72 11.35 -7.04 -1.85
CA GLU A 72 12.72 -6.53 -2.10
C GLU A 72 13.32 -5.84 -0.87
N ASN A 73 12.49 -5.32 0.04
CA ASN A 73 12.91 -4.70 1.30
C ASN A 73 12.90 -5.67 2.50
N ASN A 74 12.83 -6.98 2.25
CA ASN A 74 12.79 -8.05 3.27
C ASN A 74 11.64 -7.86 4.29
N ALA A 75 10.49 -7.42 3.78
CA ALA A 75 9.27 -7.22 4.56
C ALA A 75 8.15 -8.14 4.04
N ASP A 76 7.18 -8.42 4.91
CA ASP A 76 5.96 -9.14 4.56
C ASP A 76 4.80 -8.15 4.30
N TYR A 77 3.72 -8.60 3.66
CA TYR A 77 2.58 -7.73 3.36
C TYR A 77 1.22 -8.36 3.62
N ILE A 78 0.25 -7.49 3.93
CA ILE A 78 -1.18 -7.78 3.86
C ILE A 78 -1.83 -6.67 3.02
N LEU A 79 -2.26 -7.02 1.81
CA LEU A 79 -2.90 -6.09 0.88
C LEU A 79 -4.38 -6.46 0.74
N ALA A 80 -5.27 -5.49 0.97
CA ALA A 80 -6.70 -5.75 0.86
C ALA A 80 -7.12 -5.90 -0.62
N LEU A 81 -7.93 -6.89 -0.97
CA LEU A 81 -8.47 -7.02 -2.33
C LEU A 81 -9.83 -6.33 -2.44
N LYS A 82 -10.00 -5.43 -3.42
CA LYS A 82 -11.31 -4.77 -3.64
C LYS A 82 -12.19 -5.62 -4.54
N ALA A 83 -13.46 -5.78 -4.16
CA ALA A 83 -14.43 -6.62 -4.89
C ALA A 83 -14.69 -6.21 -6.35
N ASN A 84 -14.36 -4.98 -6.75
CA ASN A 84 -14.46 -4.54 -8.15
C ASN A 84 -13.38 -5.16 -9.06
N GLN A 85 -12.37 -5.82 -8.50
CA GLN A 85 -11.33 -6.56 -9.22
C GLN A 85 -11.78 -8.01 -9.46
N LYS A 86 -12.87 -8.18 -10.21
CA LYS A 86 -13.66 -9.43 -10.29
C LYS A 86 -12.84 -10.69 -10.56
N ASN A 87 -11.90 -10.66 -11.51
CA ASN A 87 -11.11 -11.84 -11.84
C ASN A 87 -10.23 -12.28 -10.66
N ARG A 88 -9.51 -11.33 -10.03
CA ARG A 88 -8.69 -11.64 -8.85
C ARG A 88 -9.52 -12.13 -7.68
N LEU A 89 -10.72 -11.57 -7.50
CA LEU A 89 -11.63 -12.02 -6.46
C LEU A 89 -12.06 -13.48 -6.70
N MET A 90 -12.48 -13.79 -7.94
CA MET A 90 -12.86 -15.16 -8.31
C MET A 90 -11.71 -16.15 -8.13
N ASP A 91 -10.49 -15.76 -8.49
CA ASP A 91 -9.30 -16.61 -8.32
C ASP A 91 -9.03 -16.89 -6.83
N VAL A 92 -9.15 -15.87 -5.98
CA VAL A 92 -8.98 -16.01 -4.52
C VAL A 92 -10.10 -16.84 -3.89
N GLU A 93 -11.36 -16.58 -4.25
CA GLU A 93 -12.51 -17.37 -3.78
C GLU A 93 -12.36 -18.84 -4.15
N ARG A 94 -12.01 -19.12 -5.41
CA ARG A 94 -11.74 -20.49 -5.87
C ARG A 94 -10.60 -21.15 -5.10
N TRP A 95 -9.51 -20.43 -4.87
CA TRP A 95 -8.37 -20.97 -4.12
C TRP A 95 -8.75 -21.30 -2.67
N LEU A 96 -9.54 -20.44 -2.02
CA LEU A 96 -10.04 -20.69 -0.66
C LEU A 96 -10.97 -21.92 -0.61
N ASP A 97 -11.91 -22.02 -1.56
CA ASP A 97 -12.80 -23.19 -1.67
C ASP A 97 -12.01 -24.50 -1.88
N GLU A 98 -10.94 -24.45 -2.68
CA GLU A 98 -10.04 -25.59 -2.90
C GLU A 98 -9.29 -25.98 -1.61
N MET A 99 -8.92 -25.01 -0.75
CA MET A 99 -8.25 -25.26 0.53
C MET A 99 -9.18 -25.78 1.62
N ASP A 100 -10.42 -25.30 1.68
CA ASP A 100 -11.41 -25.78 2.66
C ASP A 100 -11.79 -27.26 2.43
N GLY A 101 -11.52 -27.79 1.24
CA GLY A 101 -11.66 -29.21 0.90
C GLY A 101 -10.45 -30.08 1.24
N VAL A 102 -9.36 -29.51 1.77
CA VAL A 102 -8.15 -30.23 2.15
C VAL A 102 -8.11 -30.32 3.68
N ASP A 103 -8.27 -31.53 4.22
CA ASP A 103 -7.92 -31.80 5.62
C ASP A 103 -6.42 -31.55 5.79
N ILE A 104 -6.08 -30.49 6.51
CA ILE A 104 -4.71 -30.22 6.94
C ILE A 104 -4.51 -30.99 8.25
N ASP A 105 -3.91 -32.18 8.16
CA ASP A 105 -3.44 -32.97 9.31
C ASP A 105 -2.40 -32.21 10.17
#